data_AF-A0A6C1B5D2-F1
#
_entry.id   AF-A0A6C1B5D2-F1
#
_cell.length_a   1.000
_cell.length_b   1.000
_cell.length_c   1.000
_cell.angle_alpha   90.00
_cell.angle_beta   90.00
_cell.angle_gamma   90.00
#
_symmetry.space_group_name_H-M   'P 1'
#
loop_
_entity.id
_entity.type
_entity.pdbx_description
1 polymer ?
#
loop_
_entity_poly.entity_id
_entity_poly.type
_entity_poly.pdbx_seq_one_letter_code
_entity_poly.pdbx_strand_id
1 'polypeptide(L)'
;MNDTQDLAKAGLSKWIALHVIGSLIAVLGALYLLANMTLIPGVPGSPFQALAMLAGGLILDFWGVVGLTRILRARKAAKAAKA
;
A
#
# COMPACT_ATOMS: atom_id res chain seq x y z
N MET A 1 -16.43 -12.48 23.79
CA MET A 1 -16.49 -12.47 22.31
C MET A 1 -15.99 -11.12 21.80
N ASN A 2 -14.68 -11.00 21.57
CA ASN A 2 -14.05 -9.79 21.01
C ASN A 2 -13.22 -10.08 19.74
N ASP A 3 -12.95 -11.36 19.46
CA ASP A 3 -11.95 -11.81 18.49
C ASP A 3 -12.28 -11.40 17.04
N THR A 4 -13.57 -11.40 16.69
CA THR A 4 -14.00 -10.99 15.32
C THR A 4 -13.82 -9.50 15.05
N GLN A 5 -13.92 -8.63 16.05
CA GLN A 5 -13.66 -7.20 15.87
C GLN A 5 -12.16 -6.91 15.80
N ASP A 6 -11.37 -7.63 16.59
CA ASP A 6 -9.91 -7.50 16.60
C ASP A 6 -9.28 -8.02 15.30
N LEU A 7 -9.79 -9.12 14.74
CA LEU A 7 -9.38 -9.62 13.41
C LEU A 7 -9.73 -8.65 12.28
N ALA A 8 -10.90 -8.00 12.33
CA ALA A 8 -11.31 -7.01 11.33
C ALA A 8 -10.46 -5.73 11.41
N LYS A 9 -10.13 -5.26 12.62
CA LYS A 9 -9.20 -4.13 12.83
C LYS A 9 -7.78 -4.48 12.38
N ALA A 10 -7.30 -5.69 12.69
CA ALA A 10 -5.98 -6.15 12.25
C ALA A 10 -5.87 -6.23 10.72
N GLY A 11 -6.93 -6.71 10.04
CA GLY A 11 -6.98 -6.74 8.57
C GLY A 11 -6.96 -5.33 7.96
N LEU A 12 -7.69 -4.38 8.54
CA LEU A 12 -7.69 -2.98 8.09
C LEU A 12 -6.35 -2.29 8.35
N SER A 13 -5.75 -2.48 9.52
CA SER A 13 -4.44 -1.91 9.88
C SER A 13 -3.32 -2.41 8.95
N LYS A 14 -3.29 -3.72 8.68
CA LYS A 14 -2.37 -4.32 7.70
C LYS A 14 -2.56 -3.75 6.30
N TRP A 15 -3.81 -3.52 5.89
CA TRP A 15 -4.13 -2.90 4.62
C TRP A 15 -3.62 -1.45 4.53
N ILE A 16 -3.90 -0.62 5.55
CA ILE A 16 -3.45 0.78 5.60
C ILE A 16 -1.93 0.85 5.51
N ALA A 17 -1.21 0.03 6.28
CA ALA A 17 0.24 0.00 6.26
C ALA A 17 0.78 -0.31 4.86
N LEU A 18 0.23 -1.33 4.19
CA LEU A 18 0.66 -1.73 2.85
C LEU A 18 0.41 -0.63 1.80
N HIS A 19 -0.79 -0.03 1.82
CA HIS A 19 -1.19 1.01 0.86
C HIS A 19 -0.39 2.29 1.06
N VAL A 20 -0.27 2.77 2.30
CA VAL A 20 0.48 4.01 2.60
C VAL A 20 1.95 3.86 2.25
N ILE A 21 2.59 2.73 2.58
CA ILE A 21 3.98 2.49 2.23
C ILE A 21 4.16 2.39 0.71
N GLY A 22 3.27 1.67 0.01
CA GLY A 22 3.30 1.59 -1.45
C GLY A 22 3.19 2.95 -2.11
N SER A 23 2.21 3.75 -1.70
CA SER A 23 2.01 5.13 -2.15
C SER A 23 3.24 6.02 -1.90
N LEU A 24 3.84 5.96 -0.70
CA LEU A 24 5.03 6.73 -0.36
C LEU A 24 6.23 6.36 -1.25
N ILE A 25 6.47 5.06 -1.46
CA ILE A 25 7.56 4.58 -2.32
C ILE A 25 7.31 5.02 -3.77
N ALA A 26 6.07 4.96 -4.25
CA ALA A 26 5.72 5.40 -5.60
C ALA A 26 5.96 6.90 -5.79
N VAL A 27 5.51 7.73 -4.84
CA VAL A 27 5.73 9.18 -4.87
C VAL A 27 7.22 9.51 -4.83
N LEU A 28 8.00 8.86 -3.95
CA LEU A 28 9.44 9.05 -3.90
C LEU A 28 10.13 8.63 -5.20
N GLY A 29 9.74 7.51 -5.81
CA GLY A 29 10.27 7.07 -7.10
C GLY A 29 9.95 8.07 -8.23
N ALA A 30 8.71 8.58 -8.28
CA ALA A 30 8.30 9.60 -9.24
C ALA A 30 9.09 10.91 -9.04
N LEU A 31 9.25 11.36 -7.79
CA LEU A 31 10.03 12.55 -7.48
C LEU A 31 11.51 12.37 -7.85
N TYR A 32 12.09 11.19 -7.63
CA TYR A 32 13.47 10.89 -8.05
C TYR A 32 13.63 10.98 -9.58
N LEU A 33 12.63 10.51 -10.35
CA LEU A 33 12.63 10.60 -11.82
C LEU A 33 12.46 12.06 -12.31
N LEU A 34 11.54 12.81 -11.69
CA LEU A 34 11.21 14.19 -12.09
C LEU A 34 12.31 15.18 -11.72
N ALA A 35 12.88 15.04 -10.52
CA ALA A 35 13.87 15.97 -10.01
C ALA A 35 15.24 15.74 -10.69
N ASN A 36 15.51 14.52 -11.20
CA ASN A 36 16.83 14.11 -11.71
C ASN A 36 17.97 14.38 -10.70
N MET A 37 17.62 14.39 -9.40
CA MET A 37 18.53 14.62 -8.27
C MET A 37 18.17 13.64 -7.16
N THR A 38 19.19 13.28 -6.39
CA THR A 38 19.10 12.43 -5.23
C THR A 38 18.29 13.12 -4.12
N LEU A 39 17.06 12.67 -3.87
CA LEU A 39 16.22 13.25 -2.79
C LEU A 39 16.64 12.79 -1.39
N ILE A 40 17.35 11.66 -1.29
CA ILE A 40 17.84 11.12 -0.01
C ILE A 40 19.38 11.23 0.00
N PRO A 41 19.96 12.03 0.90
CA PRO A 41 21.41 12.14 1.05
C PRO A 41 22.03 10.76 1.32
N GLY A 42 23.06 10.39 0.56
CA GLY A 42 23.80 9.13 0.74
C GLY A 42 23.27 7.92 -0.06
N VAL A 43 22.18 8.05 -0.82
CA VAL A 43 21.68 6.97 -1.69
C VAL A 43 21.96 7.34 -3.15
N PRO A 44 22.95 6.77 -3.87
CA PRO A 44 23.25 7.16 -5.25
C PRO A 44 22.00 7.01 -6.14
N GLY A 45 21.46 8.12 -6.64
CA GLY A 45 20.24 8.11 -7.44
C GLY A 45 20.51 7.67 -8.87
N SER A 46 20.24 6.41 -9.19
CA SER A 46 20.22 5.94 -10.59
C SER A 46 18.79 6.00 -11.16
N PRO A 47 18.61 6.32 -12.46
CA PRO A 47 17.29 6.30 -13.10
C PRO A 47 16.58 4.95 -12.97
N PHE A 48 17.34 3.86 -13.01
CA PHE A 48 16.81 2.50 -12.85
C PHE A 48 16.28 2.25 -11.44
N GLN A 49 16.96 2.75 -10.40
CA GLN A 49 16.47 2.66 -9.02
C GLN A 49 15.19 3.47 -8.83
N ALA A 50 15.12 4.69 -9.38
CA ALA A 50 13.93 5.52 -9.32
C ALA A 50 12.73 4.86 -10.01
N LEU A 51 12.96 4.25 -11.18
CA LEU A 51 11.96 3.46 -11.90
C LEU A 51 11.51 2.23 -11.09
N ALA A 52 12.45 1.51 -10.48
CA ALA A 52 12.15 0.35 -9.65
C ALA A 52 11.36 0.73 -8.38
N MET A 53 11.67 1.87 -7.75
CA MET A 53 10.89 2.42 -6.64
C MET A 53 9.48 2.79 -7.11
N LEU A 54 9.34 3.51 -8.22
CA LEU A 54 8.03 3.87 -8.75
C LEU A 54 7.19 2.62 -9.05
N ALA A 55 7.74 1.68 -9.80
CA ALA A 55 7.06 0.43 -10.16
C ALA A 55 6.72 -0.42 -8.92
N GLY A 56 7.67 -0.58 -8.00
CA GLY A 56 7.48 -1.34 -6.76
C GLY A 56 6.40 -0.71 -5.86
N GLY A 57 6.42 0.62 -5.72
CA GLY A 57 5.41 1.37 -5.00
C GLY A 57 4.02 1.19 -5.59
N LEU A 58 3.88 1.33 -6.92
CA LEU A 58 2.61 1.12 -7.63
C LEU A 58 2.10 -0.33 -7.50
N ILE A 59 2.98 -1.33 -7.53
CA ILE A 59 2.62 -2.73 -7.30
C ILE A 59 2.08 -2.91 -5.88
N LEU A 60 2.77 -2.41 -4.87
CA LEU A 60 2.31 -2.48 -3.47
C LEU A 60 0.97 -1.77 -3.30
N ASP A 61 0.79 -0.64 -3.96
CA ASP A 61 -0.44 0.14 -3.94
C ASP A 61 -1.62 -0.65 -4.55
N PHE A 62 -1.38 -1.29 -5.70
CA PHE A 62 -2.34 -2.18 -6.35
C PHE A 62 -2.73 -3.35 -5.44
N TRP A 63 -1.77 -3.99 -4.77
CA TRP A 63 -2.04 -5.03 -3.77
C TRP A 63 -2.84 -4.50 -2.58
N GLY A 64 -2.58 -3.26 -2.15
CA GLY A 64 -3.41 -2.52 -1.21
C GLY A 64 -4.87 -2.49 -1.68
N VAL A 65 -5.16 -1.98 -2.88
CA VAL A 65 -6.52 -1.89 -3.43
C VAL A 65 -7.22 -3.25 -3.52
N VAL A 66 -6.49 -4.29 -3.95
CA VAL A 66 -7.00 -5.67 -3.97
C VAL A 66 -7.36 -6.15 -2.56
N GLY A 67 -6.50 -5.88 -1.57
CA GLY A 67 -6.73 -6.17 -0.16
C GLY A 67 -7.98 -5.49 0.39
N LEU A 68 -8.17 -4.19 0.10
CA LEU A 68 -9.36 -3.44 0.50
C LEU A 68 -10.62 -4.07 -0.08
N THR A 69 -10.59 -4.43 -1.36
CA THR A 69 -11.74 -5.05 -2.04
C THR A 69 -12.12 -6.38 -1.38
N ARG A 70 -11.13 -7.20 -0.99
CA ARG A 70 -11.37 -8.46 -0.25
C ARG A 70 -11.99 -8.19 1.12
N ILE A 71 -11.48 -7.21 1.88
CA ILE A 71 -12.02 -6.82 3.19
C ILE A 71 -13.48 -6.35 3.05
N LEU A 72 -13.77 -5.49 2.07
CA LEU A 72 -15.12 -4.98 1.83
C LEU A 72 -16.10 -6.10 1.45
N ARG A 73 -15.67 -7.05 0.59
CA ARG A 73 -16.49 -8.22 0.25
C ARG A 73 -16.77 -9.10 1.46
N ALA A 74 -15.75 -9.36 2.30
CA ALA A 74 -15.92 -10.13 3.53
C ALA A 74 -16.89 -9.44 4.52
N ARG A 75 -16.79 -8.11 4.67
CA ARG A 75 -17.73 -7.33 5.50
C ARG A 75 -19.15 -7.38 4.94
N LYS A 76 -19.33 -7.29 3.62
CA LYS A 76 -20.64 -7.39 2.98
C LYS A 76 -21.28 -8.77 3.19
N ALA A 77 -20.51 -9.85 3.03
CA ALA A 77 -20.98 -11.22 3.27
C ALA A 77 -21.36 -11.44 4.75
N ALA A 78 -20.54 -10.96 5.69
CA ALA A 78 -20.82 -11.06 7.13
C ALA A 78 -22.07 -10.26 7.55
N LYS A 79 -22.35 -9.13 6.88
CA LYS A 79 -23.59 -8.36 7.11
C LYS A 79 -24.82 -9.10 6.57
N ALA A 80 -24.71 -9.75 5.41
CA ALA A 80 -25.79 -10.54 4.83
C ALA A 80 -26.11 -11.80 5.65
N ALA A 81 -25.10 -12.45 6.25
CA ALA A 81 -25.30 -13.63 7.10
C ALA A 81 -25.91 -13.32 8.48
N LYS A 82 -26.01 -12.05 8.85
CA LYS A 82 -26.63 -11.58 10.11
C LYS A 82 -28.03 -10.98 9.91
N ALA A 83 -28.50 -10.87 8.66
CA ALA A 83 -29.84 -10.44 8.30
C ALA A 83 -30.71 -11.68 8.04
#